data_AF-A0A7J4IVU6-F1
#
_entry.id   AF-A0A7J4IVU6-F1
#
_cell.length_a   1.000
_cell.length_b   1.000
_cell.length_c   1.000
_cell.angle_alpha   90.00
_cell.angle_beta   90.00
_cell.angle_gamma   90.00
#
_symmetry.space_group_name_H-M   'P 1'
#
loop_
_entity.id
_entity.type
_entity.pdbx_description
1 polymer ?
#
loop_
_entity_poly.entity_id
_entity_poly.type
_entity_poly.pdbx_seq_one_letter_code
_entity_poly.pdbx_strand_id
1 'polypeptide(L)'
;MNENQLIYVPLNFIMFLVGLAVGFFLELNIAPFTFGIHPAVDAVVLTFGVFVLSIVFYGYLNPVIFLYIGLLHSGLVSGNPIGVVMLLLPLLVASYGGGMTAGYLAVDLHEEGNLFEHKIQIAAFFFGALFLALVIGLLYGFLPNLEELDSLIFYD
;
A
#
# COMPACT_ATOMS: atom_id res chain seq x y z
N MET A 1 -11.90 -4.59 18.72
CA MET A 1 -10.90 -4.54 17.63
C MET A 1 -10.95 -5.88 16.93
N ASN A 2 -11.19 -5.95 15.62
CA ASN A 2 -11.32 -7.24 14.95
C ASN A 2 -9.94 -7.91 14.89
N GLU A 3 -9.75 -9.01 15.60
CA GLU A 3 -8.47 -9.73 15.74
C GLU A 3 -7.86 -10.07 14.37
N ASN A 4 -8.71 -10.25 13.37
CA ASN A 4 -8.32 -10.54 12.00
C ASN A 4 -7.50 -9.40 11.35
N GLN A 5 -7.69 -8.14 11.74
CA GLN A 5 -6.95 -7.00 11.18
C GLN A 5 -5.45 -7.04 11.54
N LEU A 6 -5.11 -7.53 12.74
CA LEU A 6 -3.72 -7.71 13.16
C LEU A 6 -3.01 -8.83 12.38
N ILE A 7 -3.78 -9.79 11.86
CA ILE A 7 -3.27 -10.88 11.01
C ILE A 7 -3.15 -10.41 9.55
N TYR A 8 -4.10 -9.59 9.08
CA TYR A 8 -4.09 -9.11 7.70
C TYR A 8 -2.93 -8.17 7.39
N VAL A 9 -2.48 -7.32 8.31
CA VAL A 9 -1.33 -6.42 8.06
C VAL A 9 -0.03 -7.17 7.70
N PRO A 10 0.47 -8.12 8.52
CA PRO A 10 1.67 -8.88 8.16
C PRO A 10 1.43 -9.77 6.94
N LEU A 11 0.21 -10.28 6.76
CA LEU A 11 -0.12 -11.06 5.56
C LEU A 11 -0.07 -10.19 4.28
N ASN A 12 -0.62 -8.97 4.31
CA ASN A 12 -0.56 -8.01 3.21
C ASN A 12 0.90 -7.69 2.85
N PHE A 13 1.74 -7.47 3.87
CA PHE A 13 3.18 -7.27 3.70
C PHE A 13 3.82 -8.46 2.96
N ILE A 14 3.61 -9.68 3.47
CA ILE A 14 4.16 -10.89 2.88
C ILE A 14 3.67 -11.07 1.44
N MET A 15 2.37 -10.90 1.19
CA MET A 15 1.79 -11.11 -0.13
C MET A 15 2.31 -10.10 -1.16
N PHE A 16 2.56 -8.85 -0.77
CA PHE A 16 3.22 -7.88 -1.64
C PHE A 16 4.64 -8.30 -1.99
N LEU A 17 5.44 -8.73 -1.00
CA LEU A 17 6.80 -9.21 -1.25
C LEU A 17 6.80 -10.47 -2.13
N VAL A 18 5.85 -11.39 -1.92
CA VAL A 18 5.67 -12.56 -2.78
C VAL A 18 5.32 -12.11 -4.19
N GLY A 19 4.42 -11.14 -4.36
CA GLY A 19 4.06 -10.58 -5.67
C GLY A 19 5.27 -9.97 -6.38
N LEU A 20 6.08 -9.19 -5.67
CA LEU A 20 7.32 -8.63 -6.20
C LEU A 20 8.30 -9.73 -6.62
N ALA A 21 8.56 -10.70 -5.74
CA ALA A 21 9.50 -11.78 -6.00
C ALA A 21 9.06 -12.62 -7.20
N VAL A 22 7.79 -13.05 -7.23
CA VAL A 22 7.23 -13.83 -8.34
C VAL A 22 7.33 -13.04 -9.65
N GLY A 23 6.93 -11.77 -9.65
CA GLY A 23 6.99 -10.96 -10.87
C GLY A 23 8.43 -10.72 -11.35
N PHE A 24 9.37 -10.52 -10.43
CA PHE A 24 10.78 -10.30 -10.74
C PHE A 24 11.46 -11.58 -11.27
N PHE A 25 11.33 -12.71 -10.56
CA PHE A 25 12.00 -13.96 -10.94
C PHE A 25 11.39 -14.64 -12.18
N LEU A 26 10.10 -14.41 -12.45
CA LEU A 26 9.46 -14.90 -13.67
C LEU A 26 9.55 -13.90 -14.83
N GLU A 27 10.22 -12.76 -14.64
CA GLU A 27 10.35 -11.67 -15.63
C GLU A 27 8.99 -11.29 -16.23
N LEU A 28 7.96 -11.21 -15.38
CA LEU A 28 6.61 -10.88 -15.84
C LEU A 28 6.61 -9.44 -16.35
N ASN A 29 6.44 -9.30 -17.66
CA ASN A 29 6.43 -8.00 -18.33
C ASN A 29 5.05 -7.35 -18.22
N ILE A 30 4.64 -7.10 -16.97
CA ILE A 30 3.37 -6.43 -16.67
C ILE A 30 3.67 -4.94 -16.59
N ALA A 31 2.99 -4.15 -17.42
CA ALA A 31 3.12 -2.70 -17.38
C ALA A 31 2.74 -2.19 -15.98
N PRO A 32 3.61 -1.41 -15.32
CA PRO A 32 3.30 -0.88 -14.00
C PRO A 32 2.08 0.03 -14.08
N PHE A 33 1.33 0.09 -12.99
CA PHE A 33 0.20 1.01 -12.89
C PHE A 33 0.72 2.45 -12.88
N THR A 34 0.34 3.23 -13.88
CA THR A 34 0.67 4.66 -13.95
C THR A 34 -0.40 5.42 -14.73
N PHE A 35 -0.76 6.61 -14.26
CA PHE A 35 -1.54 7.59 -15.01
C PHE A 35 -0.64 8.47 -15.91
N GLY A 36 0.68 8.30 -15.85
CA GLY A 36 1.64 9.05 -16.68
C GLY A 36 1.77 10.53 -16.30
N ILE A 37 1.21 10.96 -15.16
CA ILE A 37 1.26 12.36 -14.70
C ILE A 37 2.44 12.59 -13.77
N HIS A 38 2.50 11.86 -12.65
CA HIS A 38 3.56 11.96 -11.65
C HIS A 38 3.51 10.75 -10.70
N PRO A 39 4.64 10.15 -10.27
CA PRO A 39 4.66 9.01 -9.35
C PRO A 39 3.89 9.26 -8.03
N ALA A 40 3.92 10.49 -7.54
CA ALA A 40 3.12 10.91 -6.39
C ALA A 40 1.61 10.82 -6.61
N VAL A 41 1.12 11.14 -7.80
CA VAL A 41 -0.31 11.00 -8.13
C VAL A 41 -0.68 9.52 -8.20
N ASP A 42 0.15 8.71 -8.83
CA ASP A 42 -0.06 7.26 -8.94
C ASP A 42 -0.10 6.61 -7.55
N ALA A 43 0.84 6.94 -6.66
CA ALA A 43 0.89 6.45 -5.28
C ALA A 43 -0.34 6.87 -4.47
N VAL A 44 -0.79 8.14 -4.61
CA VAL A 44 -1.98 8.65 -3.91
C VAL A 44 -3.25 7.94 -4.40
N VAL A 45 -3.42 7.77 -5.71
CA VAL A 45 -4.60 7.10 -6.27
C VAL A 45 -4.62 5.62 -5.88
N LEU A 46 -3.47 4.94 -5.94
CA LEU A 46 -3.35 3.56 -5.50
C LEU A 46 -3.70 3.40 -4.02
N THR A 47 -3.17 4.28 -3.17
CA THR A 47 -3.43 4.30 -1.72
C THR A 47 -4.90 4.57 -1.42
N PHE A 48 -5.51 5.54 -2.11
CA PHE A 48 -6.95 5.79 -2.03
C PHE A 48 -7.76 4.57 -2.44
N GLY A 49 -7.39 3.93 -3.56
CA GLY A 49 -8.04 2.70 -4.03
C GLY A 49 -7.97 1.57 -3.02
N VAL A 50 -6.81 1.32 -2.42
CA VAL A 50 -6.64 0.31 -1.36
C VAL A 50 -7.49 0.64 -0.14
N PHE A 51 -7.55 1.90 0.29
CA PHE A 51 -8.41 2.31 1.41
C PHE A 51 -9.87 1.98 1.14
N VAL A 52 -10.39 2.39 -0.03
CA VAL A 52 -11.79 2.15 -0.42
C VAL A 52 -12.09 0.67 -0.58
N LEU A 53 -11.23 -0.09 -1.28
CA LEU A 53 -11.40 -1.53 -1.46
C LEU A 53 -11.37 -2.26 -0.13
N SER A 54 -10.52 -1.82 0.80
CA SER A 54 -10.48 -2.40 2.13
C SER A 54 -11.75 -2.12 2.95
N ILE A 55 -12.45 -1.00 2.69
CA ILE A 55 -13.79 -0.77 3.26
C ILE A 55 -14.80 -1.76 2.67
N VAL A 56 -14.87 -1.84 1.34
CA VAL A 56 -15.86 -2.65 0.60
C VAL A 56 -15.73 -4.13 0.94
N PHE A 57 -14.50 -4.64 1.02
CA PHE A 57 -14.23 -6.06 1.27
C PHE A 57 -13.89 -6.38 2.72
N TYR A 58 -14.08 -5.43 3.65
CA TYR A 58 -13.79 -5.62 5.07
C TYR A 58 -12.33 -6.06 5.34
N GLY A 59 -11.43 -5.67 4.44
CA GLY A 59 -10.02 -6.08 4.41
C GLY A 59 -9.74 -7.53 4.04
N TYR A 60 -10.75 -8.38 3.81
CA TYR A 60 -10.56 -9.80 3.51
C TYR A 60 -9.78 -10.05 2.21
N LEU A 61 -9.99 -9.21 1.19
CA LEU A 61 -9.29 -9.31 -0.10
C LEU A 61 -7.95 -8.55 -0.13
N ASN A 62 -7.56 -7.86 0.94
CA ASN A 62 -6.32 -7.10 0.97
C ASN A 62 -5.07 -7.96 0.64
N PRO A 63 -4.93 -9.20 1.13
CA PRO A 63 -3.77 -10.03 0.77
C PRO A 63 -3.64 -10.24 -0.74
N VAL A 64 -4.76 -10.44 -1.44
CA VAL A 64 -4.79 -10.62 -2.90
C VAL A 64 -4.51 -9.32 -3.63
N ILE A 65 -5.06 -8.20 -3.14
CA ILE A 65 -4.77 -6.86 -3.68
C ILE A 65 -3.28 -6.55 -3.56
N PHE A 66 -2.65 -6.83 -2.42
CA PHE A 66 -1.23 -6.60 -2.20
C PHE A 66 -0.36 -7.49 -3.08
N LEU A 67 -0.73 -8.76 -3.25
CA LEU A 67 -0.08 -9.66 -4.22
C LEU A 67 -0.11 -9.06 -5.63
N TYR A 68 -1.28 -8.60 -6.07
CA TYR A 68 -1.45 -8.02 -7.40
C TYR A 68 -0.63 -6.73 -7.57
N ILE A 69 -0.66 -5.83 -6.59
CA ILE A 69 0.15 -4.61 -6.62
C ILE A 69 1.64 -4.95 -6.67
N GLY A 70 2.10 -5.93 -5.89
CA GLY A 70 3.47 -6.42 -5.93
C GLY A 70 3.85 -6.95 -7.31
N LEU A 71 2.98 -7.75 -7.96
CA LEU A 71 3.21 -8.21 -9.33
C LEU A 71 3.33 -7.04 -10.32
N LEU A 72 2.46 -6.04 -10.24
CA LEU A 72 2.48 -4.87 -11.12
C LEU A 72 3.76 -4.01 -10.97
N HIS A 73 4.33 -3.94 -9.78
CA HIS A 73 5.52 -3.11 -9.51
C HIS A 73 6.83 -3.92 -9.56
N SER A 74 6.77 -5.22 -9.84
CA SER A 74 7.93 -6.10 -9.89
C SER A 74 8.97 -5.68 -10.95
N GLY A 75 8.53 -5.17 -12.10
CA GLY A 75 9.41 -4.64 -13.15
C GLY A 75 10.18 -3.38 -12.77
N LEU A 76 9.78 -2.69 -11.69
CA LEU A 76 10.46 -1.50 -11.18
C LEU A 76 11.56 -1.82 -10.16
N VAL A 77 11.65 -3.08 -9.70
CA VAL A 77 12.60 -3.51 -8.66
C VAL A 77 14.05 -3.37 -9.10
N SER A 78 14.36 -3.62 -10.38
CA SER A 78 15.71 -3.46 -10.93
C SER A 78 16.16 -2.00 -11.04
N GLY A 79 15.23 -1.05 -11.17
CA GLY A 79 15.54 0.37 -11.27
C GLY A 79 15.57 1.06 -9.91
N ASN A 80 14.59 0.80 -9.04
CA ASN A 80 14.47 1.48 -7.75
C ASN A 80 13.77 0.57 -6.71
N PRO A 81 14.48 -0.43 -6.14
CA PRO A 81 13.89 -1.38 -5.21
C PRO A 81 13.43 -0.71 -3.91
N ILE A 82 14.16 0.32 -3.46
CA ILE A 82 13.82 1.06 -2.23
C ILE A 82 12.49 1.79 -2.44
N GLY A 83 12.32 2.49 -3.56
CA GLY A 83 11.07 3.18 -3.90
C GLY A 83 9.89 2.22 -3.93
N VAL A 84 10.05 1.06 -4.58
CA VAL A 84 9.01 0.04 -4.68
C VAL A 84 8.62 -0.51 -3.30
N VAL A 85 9.58 -0.78 -2.42
CA VAL A 85 9.29 -1.24 -1.05
C VAL A 85 8.70 -0.13 -0.20
N MET A 86 9.14 1.12 -0.35
CA MET A 86 8.60 2.26 0.39
C MET A 86 7.14 2.54 0.06
N LEU A 87 6.68 2.25 -1.17
CA LEU A 87 5.27 2.32 -1.57
C LEU A 87 4.37 1.49 -0.65
N LEU A 88 4.90 0.45 0.00
CA LEU A 88 4.14 -0.42 0.88
C LEU A 88 3.60 0.27 2.13
N LEU A 89 4.32 1.25 2.68
CA LEU A 89 3.93 1.94 3.92
C LEU A 89 2.55 2.60 3.82
N PRO A 90 2.28 3.49 2.85
CA PRO A 90 0.97 4.12 2.74
C PRO A 90 -0.12 3.10 2.41
N LEU A 91 0.18 2.06 1.62
CA LEU A 91 -0.78 0.99 1.31
C LEU A 91 -1.18 0.21 2.56
N LEU A 92 -0.22 -0.15 3.42
CA LEU A 92 -0.50 -0.84 4.68
C LEU A 92 -1.39 0.02 5.58
N VAL A 93 -1.04 1.30 5.78
CA VAL A 93 -1.84 2.23 6.60
C VAL A 93 -3.25 2.39 6.02
N ALA A 94 -3.37 2.50 4.69
CA ALA A 94 -4.66 2.58 4.01
C ALA A 94 -5.50 1.30 4.18
N SER A 95 -4.88 0.13 4.04
CA SER A 95 -5.55 -1.16 4.21
C SER A 95 -6.04 -1.35 5.64
N TYR A 96 -5.23 -0.99 6.63
CA TYR A 96 -5.60 -1.07 8.04
C TYR A 96 -6.72 -0.08 8.38
N GLY A 97 -6.57 1.18 7.94
CA GLY A 97 -7.57 2.22 8.14
C GLY A 97 -8.92 1.86 7.51
N GLY A 98 -8.92 1.41 6.25
CA GLY A 98 -10.14 1.01 5.56
C GLY A 98 -10.80 -0.22 6.20
N GLY A 99 -10.01 -1.21 6.64
CA GLY A 99 -10.52 -2.37 7.37
C GLY A 99 -11.14 -2.01 8.73
N MET A 100 -10.54 -1.07 9.47
CA MET A 100 -11.13 -0.52 10.69
C MET A 100 -12.43 0.23 10.42
N THR A 101 -12.46 1.08 9.39
CA THR A 101 -13.68 1.80 8.98
C THR A 101 -14.81 0.85 8.61
N ALA A 102 -14.51 -0.24 7.89
CA ALA A 102 -15.48 -1.29 7.61
C ALA A 102 -16.04 -1.90 8.90
N GLY A 103 -15.16 -2.13 9.88
CA GLY A 103 -15.54 -2.63 11.20
C GLY A 103 -16.54 -1.73 11.92
N TYR A 104 -16.26 -0.44 11.97
CA TYR A 104 -17.18 0.53 12.57
C TYR A 104 -18.48 0.66 11.79
N LEU A 105 -18.42 0.59 10.46
CA LEU A 105 -19.61 0.63 9.61
C LEU A 105 -20.51 -0.59 9.87
N ALA A 106 -19.94 -1.78 10.05
CA ALA A 106 -20.74 -2.96 10.37
C ALA A 106 -21.39 -2.90 11.75
N VAL A 107 -20.74 -2.28 12.74
CA VAL A 107 -21.34 -2.06 14.07
C VAL A 107 -22.50 -1.07 14.00
N ASP A 108 -22.35 0.01 13.23
CA ASP A 108 -23.39 1.01 12.98
C ASP A 108 -24.61 0.40 12.26
N LEU A 109 -24.37 -0.45 11.27
CA LEU A 109 -25.44 -1.17 10.54
C LEU A 109 -26.21 -2.17 11.41
N HIS A 110 -25.63 -2.65 12.51
CA HIS A 110 -26.31 -3.52 13.48
C HIS A 110 -26.93 -2.75 14.66
N GLU A 111 -26.90 -1.41 14.64
CA GLU A 111 -27.40 -0.54 15.72
C GLU A 111 -26.69 -0.74 17.07
N GLU A 112 -25.49 -1.33 17.06
CA GLU A 112 -24.69 -1.62 18.27
C GLU A 112 -23.72 -0.48 18.62
N GLY A 113 -23.67 0.59 17.82
CA GLY A 113 -22.80 1.74 18.00
C GLY A 113 -22.97 2.78 16.88
N ASN A 114 -22.11 3.79 16.85
CA ASN A 114 -22.17 4.85 15.83
C ASN A 114 -20.81 5.08 15.17
N LEU A 115 -20.75 4.97 13.84
CA LEU A 115 -19.55 5.21 13.03
C LEU A 115 -18.91 6.59 13.30
N PHE A 116 -19.73 7.61 13.52
CA PHE A 116 -19.29 8.99 13.68
C PHE A 116 -18.53 9.27 14.98
N GLU A 117 -18.62 8.37 15.96
CA GLU A 117 -17.80 8.44 17.17
C GLU A 117 -16.31 8.25 16.84
N HIS A 118 -16.01 7.49 15.78
CA HIS A 118 -14.67 7.17 15.32
C HIS A 118 -14.18 8.06 14.16
N LYS A 119 -14.93 9.10 13.77
CA LYS A 119 -14.63 9.94 12.60
C LYS A 119 -13.23 10.54 12.58
N ILE A 120 -12.70 10.93 13.74
CA ILE A 120 -11.35 11.52 13.85
C ILE A 120 -10.28 10.47 13.55
N GLN A 121 -10.46 9.24 14.05
CA GLN A 121 -9.54 8.13 13.81
C GLN A 121 -9.55 7.72 12.34
N ILE A 122 -10.76 7.61 11.76
CA ILE A 122 -10.94 7.30 10.33
C ILE A 122 -10.26 8.36 9.45
N ALA A 123 -10.51 9.65 9.74
CA ALA A 123 -9.88 10.74 9.02
C ALA A 123 -8.35 10.74 9.17
N ALA A 124 -7.84 10.47 10.38
CA ALA A 124 -6.40 10.40 10.62
C ALA A 124 -5.72 9.29 9.81
N PHE A 125 -6.31 8.09 9.75
CA PHE A 125 -5.77 7.00 8.92
C PHE A 125 -5.87 7.31 7.42
N PHE A 126 -7.00 7.85 6.98
CA PHE A 126 -7.21 8.21 5.58
C PHE A 126 -6.22 9.28 5.11
N PHE A 127 -6.24 10.46 5.74
CA PHE A 127 -5.36 11.55 5.36
C PHE A 127 -3.89 11.25 5.67
N GLY A 128 -3.60 10.50 6.73
CA GLY A 128 -2.25 10.05 7.05
C GLY A 128 -1.69 9.13 5.98
N ALA A 129 -2.46 8.17 5.48
CA ALA A 129 -2.05 7.29 4.39
C ALA A 129 -1.83 8.06 3.09
N LEU A 130 -2.74 8.97 2.72
CA LEU A 130 -2.60 9.80 1.53
C LEU A 130 -1.40 10.75 1.61
N PHE A 131 -1.17 11.34 2.79
CA PHE A 131 0.01 12.18 3.02
C PHE A 131 1.31 11.38 2.90
N LEU A 132 1.38 10.18 3.49
CA LEU A 132 2.50 9.27 3.32
C LEU A 132 2.72 8.91 1.83
N ALA A 133 1.65 8.61 1.10
CA ALA A 133 1.72 8.30 -0.33
C ALA A 133 2.26 9.48 -1.14
N LEU A 134 1.81 10.70 -0.84
CA LEU A 134 2.29 11.92 -1.45
C LEU A 134 3.79 12.12 -1.17
N VAL A 135 4.21 12.03 0.10
CA VAL A 135 5.61 12.20 0.50
C VAL A 135 6.49 11.15 -0.18
N ILE A 136 6.12 9.87 -0.13
CA ILE A 136 6.91 8.79 -0.72
C ILE A 136 6.96 8.91 -2.24
N GLY A 137 5.85 9.24 -2.88
CA GLY A 137 5.82 9.42 -4.33
C GLY A 137 6.54 10.68 -4.82
N LEU A 138 6.68 11.72 -3.99
CA LEU A 138 7.56 12.86 -4.26
C LEU A 138 9.04 12.49 -4.07
N LEU A 139 9.35 11.70 -3.04
CA LEU A 139 10.70 11.20 -2.77
C LEU A 139 11.16 10.16 -3.79
N TYR A 140 10.25 9.53 -4.54
CA TYR A 140 10.56 8.50 -5.52
C TYR A 140 11.62 8.92 -6.55
N GLY A 141 11.63 10.21 -6.92
CA GLY A 141 12.64 10.79 -7.82
C GLY A 141 13.99 11.13 -7.18
N PHE A 142 14.11 11.01 -5.86
CA PHE A 142 15.31 11.30 -5.07
C PHE A 142 15.91 10.06 -4.38
N LEU A 143 15.24 8.92 -4.47
CA LEU A 143 15.72 7.67 -3.87
C LEU A 143 16.81 7.06 -4.77
N PRO A 144 17.94 6.64 -4.17
CA PRO A 144 19.05 6.10 -4.95
C PRO A 144 18.64 4.83 -5.69
N ASN A 145 19.07 4.72 -6.94
CA ASN A 145 18.91 3.50 -7.72
C ASN A 145 19.90 2.41 -7.23
N LEU A 146 19.81 1.18 -7.76
CA LEU A 146 20.68 0.08 -7.31
C LEU A 146 22.17 0.37 -7.53
N GLU A 147 22.54 1.04 -8.63
CA GLU A 147 23.93 1.38 -8.95
C GLU A 147 24.49 2.46 -8.02
N GLU A 148 23.68 3.45 -7.66
CA GLU A 148 23.98 4.48 -6.67
C GLU A 148 24.06 3.89 -5.26
N LEU A 149 23.21 2.91 -4.94
CA LEU A 149 23.27 2.21 -3.66
C LEU A 149 24.53 1.34 -3.54
N ASP A 150 24.89 0.64 -4.62
CA ASP A 150 26.09 -0.21 -4.69
C ASP A 150 27.36 0.65 -4.51
N SER A 151 27.45 1.78 -5.22
CA SER A 151 28.58 2.71 -5.07
C SER A 151 28.67 3.38 -3.69
N LEU A 152 27.54 3.63 -3.00
CA LEU A 152 27.51 4.15 -1.64
C LEU A 152 27.92 3.12 -0.58
N ILE A 153 27.64 1.83 -0.81
CA ILE A 153 27.91 0.75 0.15
C ILE A 153 29.31 0.17 -0.04
N PHE A 154 29.76 0.04 -1.30
CA PHE A 154 30.98 -0.70 -1.63
C PHE A 154 32.21 0.15 -1.95
N TYR A 155 32.12 1.49 -1.94
CA TYR A 155 33.25 2.45 -1.95
C TYR A 155 34.52 1.93 -2.69
N ASP A 156 34.57 2.14 -4.01
CA ASP A 156 35.86 2.33 -4.72
C ASP A 156 36.19 3.83 -4.74
#